data_AF-A0A0H4WV92-F1
#
_entry.id   AF-A0A0H4WV92-F1
#
_cell.length_a   1.000
_cell.length_b   1.000
_cell.length_c   1.000
_cell.angle_alpha   90.00
_cell.angle_beta   90.00
_cell.angle_gamma   90.00
#
_symmetry.space_group_name_H-M   'P 1'
#
loop_
_entity.id
_entity.type
_entity.pdbx_description
1 polymer ?
#
loop_
_entity_poly.entity_id
_entity_poly.type
_entity_poly.pdbx_seq_one_letter_code
_entity_poly.pdbx_strand_id
1 'polypeptide(L)'
;MAFLHRKFLGIQESLLEDVLRNVRYLLRAKRGAASCLPGFGLTETGFRTAEEMLTLMAQEIRENLQLYEPRVEVTEIEEGAEGDSGRPCLVVHCRLRASREPLSITLDPQSRAISLGAQATPEDA
;
A
#
# COMPACT_ATOMS: atom_id res chain seq x y z
N MET A 1 11.52 -18.15 -1.07
CA MET A 1 10.85 -19.48 -0.99
C MET A 1 10.09 -19.71 0.33
N ALA A 2 9.53 -18.66 0.98
CA ALA A 2 8.84 -18.82 2.27
C ALA A 2 7.33 -19.18 2.15
N PHE A 3 6.71 -18.86 1.01
CA PHE A 3 5.27 -19.05 0.78
C PHE A 3 4.84 -20.52 0.68
N LEU A 4 5.62 -21.35 -0.02
CA LEU A 4 5.34 -22.79 -0.14
C LEU A 4 5.48 -23.52 1.20
N HIS A 5 6.42 -23.09 2.04
CA HIS A 5 6.69 -23.71 3.34
C HIS A 5 5.55 -23.47 4.35
N ARG A 6 4.98 -22.25 4.44
CA ARG A 6 3.84 -21.96 5.34
C ARG A 6 2.59 -22.75 4.97
N LYS A 7 2.26 -22.89 3.68
CA LYS A 7 1.09 -23.67 3.24
C LYS A 7 1.23 -25.16 3.57
N PHE A 8 2.44 -25.71 3.47
CA PHE A 8 2.71 -27.10 3.86
C PHE A 8 2.57 -27.35 5.36
N LEU A 9 2.78 -26.33 6.20
CA LEU A 9 2.65 -26.42 7.67
C LEU A 9 1.20 -26.25 8.17
N GLY A 10 0.22 -26.07 7.29
CA GLY A 10 -1.18 -25.88 7.70
C GLY A 10 -1.46 -24.55 8.42
N ILE A 11 -0.52 -23.60 8.41
CA ILE A 11 -0.71 -22.27 8.99
C ILE A 11 -1.65 -21.50 8.06
N GLN A 12 -2.92 -21.38 8.46
CA GLN A 12 -3.87 -20.49 7.80
C GLN A 12 -3.55 -19.05 8.21
N GLU A 13 -3.12 -18.25 7.25
CA GLU A 13 -3.04 -16.81 7.43
C GLU A 13 -4.44 -16.24 7.59
N SER A 14 -4.56 -15.21 8.42
CA SER A 14 -5.81 -14.45 8.50
C SER A 14 -6.07 -13.74 7.16
N LEU A 15 -7.33 -13.39 6.89
CA LEU A 15 -7.70 -12.60 5.72
C LEU A 15 -6.89 -11.29 5.65
N LEU A 16 -6.69 -10.65 6.81
CA LEU A 16 -5.92 -9.42 6.93
C LEU A 16 -4.45 -9.65 6.51
N GLU A 17 -3.81 -10.70 7.03
CA GLU A 17 -2.42 -11.02 6.67
C GLU A 17 -2.25 -11.27 5.16
N ASP A 18 -3.20 -11.98 4.54
CA ASP A 18 -3.17 -12.26 3.10
C ASP A 18 -3.31 -10.99 2.26
N VAL A 19 -4.29 -10.14 2.61
CA VAL A 19 -4.51 -8.84 1.94
C VAL A 19 -3.26 -7.96 2.08
N LEU A 20 -2.74 -7.80 3.30
CA LEU A 20 -1.56 -6.97 3.55
C LEU A 20 -0.34 -7.45 2.79
N ARG A 21 -0.16 -8.77 2.69
CA ARG A 21 0.91 -9.34 1.87
C ARG A 21 0.72 -8.98 0.40
N ASN A 22 -0.49 -9.12 -0.15
CA ASN A 22 -0.74 -8.79 -1.54
C ASN A 22 -0.51 -7.30 -1.83
N VAL A 23 -1.01 -6.42 -0.98
CA VAL A 23 -0.75 -4.96 -1.05
C VAL A 23 0.75 -4.68 -1.04
N ARG A 24 1.51 -5.33 -0.16
CA ARG A 24 2.97 -5.14 -0.09
C ARG A 24 3.67 -5.56 -1.38
N TYR A 25 3.23 -6.64 -2.03
CA TYR A 25 3.78 -7.04 -3.33
C TYR A 25 3.40 -6.07 -4.43
N LEU A 26 2.15 -5.62 -4.45
CA LEU A 26 1.61 -4.69 -5.43
C LEU A 26 2.35 -3.35 -5.40
N LEU A 27 2.51 -2.75 -4.22
CA LEU A 27 3.15 -1.44 -4.05
C LEU A 27 4.67 -1.49 -4.22
N ARG A 28 5.30 -2.66 -4.12
CA ARG A 28 6.72 -2.85 -4.44
C ARG A 28 6.96 -3.16 -5.90
N ALA A 29 5.93 -3.55 -6.65
CA ALA A 29 6.08 -3.87 -8.06
C ALA A 29 6.38 -2.62 -8.86
N LYS A 30 7.31 -2.75 -9.82
CA LYS A 30 7.64 -1.71 -10.78
C LYS A 30 6.55 -1.61 -11.84
N ARG A 31 6.08 -0.40 -12.13
CA ARG A 31 5.11 -0.17 -13.21
C ARG A 31 5.64 -0.69 -14.54
N GLY A 32 4.83 -1.51 -15.22
CA GLY A 32 5.18 -2.10 -16.51
C GLY A 32 6.04 -3.37 -16.44
N ALA A 33 6.36 -3.88 -15.23
CA ALA A 33 7.07 -5.17 -15.09
C ALA A 33 6.21 -6.38 -15.52
N ALA A 34 4.89 -6.23 -15.52
CA ALA A 34 3.94 -7.24 -15.98
C ALA A 34 3.31 -6.83 -17.30
N SER A 35 3.74 -7.47 -18.41
CA SER A 35 3.30 -7.12 -19.77
C SER A 35 1.80 -7.31 -20.02
N CYS A 36 1.13 -8.16 -19.24
CA CYS A 36 -0.29 -8.46 -19.35
C CYS A 36 -1.17 -7.77 -18.30
N LEU A 37 -0.60 -6.96 -17.40
CA LEU A 37 -1.34 -6.28 -16.34
C LEU A 37 -1.26 -4.75 -16.53
N PRO A 38 -2.32 -4.12 -17.09
CA PRO A 38 -2.33 -2.70 -17.39
C PRO A 38 -2.18 -1.85 -16.13
N GLY A 39 -1.12 -1.03 -16.06
CA GLY A 39 -0.92 -0.13 -14.92
C GLY A 39 -0.56 -0.83 -13.61
N PHE A 40 -0.11 -2.09 -13.67
CA PHE A 40 0.35 -2.81 -12.48
C PHE A 40 1.69 -2.28 -11.99
N GLY A 41 1.75 -1.94 -10.70
CA GLY A 41 2.91 -1.40 -10.00
C GLY A 41 3.00 0.13 -10.00
N LEU A 42 4.04 0.63 -9.36
CA LEU A 42 4.32 2.06 -9.19
C LEU A 42 5.49 2.52 -10.06
N THR A 43 5.39 3.73 -10.59
CA THR A 43 6.46 4.40 -11.33
C THR A 43 7.63 4.71 -10.39
N GLU A 44 8.87 4.51 -10.84
CA GLU A 44 10.08 4.66 -9.98
C GLU A 44 10.95 5.85 -10.38
N THR A 45 10.89 6.31 -11.62
CA THR A 45 11.80 7.33 -12.15
C THR A 45 11.05 8.29 -13.07
N GLY A 46 11.69 9.42 -13.38
CA GLY A 46 11.14 10.41 -14.31
C GLY A 46 10.39 11.58 -13.64
N PHE A 47 10.41 11.65 -12.31
CA PHE A 47 9.84 12.75 -11.56
C PHE A 47 10.72 13.99 -11.62
N ARG A 48 10.12 15.17 -11.82
CA ARG A 48 10.81 16.46 -11.83
C ARG A 48 10.88 17.08 -10.44
N THR A 49 9.89 16.77 -9.59
CA THR A 49 9.79 17.25 -8.20
C THR A 49 9.31 16.14 -7.26
N ALA A 50 9.53 16.32 -5.95
CA ALA A 50 9.01 15.39 -4.95
C ALA A 50 7.46 15.44 -4.87
N GLU A 51 6.86 16.61 -5.06
CA GLU A 51 5.40 16.79 -5.08
C GLU A 51 4.75 16.05 -6.27
N GLU A 52 5.36 16.14 -7.46
CA GLU A 52 4.92 15.36 -8.63
C GLU A 52 5.00 13.86 -8.37
N MET A 53 6.08 13.41 -7.71
CA MET A 53 6.26 12.02 -7.32
C MET A 53 5.16 11.55 -6.37
N LEU A 54 4.87 12.30 -5.32
CA LEU A 54 3.83 11.98 -4.33
C LEU A 54 2.44 11.96 -4.98
N THR A 55 2.11 12.97 -5.77
CA THR A 55 0.83 13.08 -6.48
C THR A 55 0.62 11.89 -7.42
N LEU A 56 1.61 11.57 -8.25
CA LEU A 56 1.51 10.45 -9.18
C LEU A 56 1.43 9.12 -8.44
N MET A 57 2.28 8.90 -7.44
CA MET A 57 2.24 7.67 -6.64
C MET A 57 0.90 7.50 -5.93
N ALA A 58 0.31 8.56 -5.36
CA ALA A 58 -1.00 8.51 -4.73
C ALA A 58 -2.10 8.08 -5.72
N GLN A 59 -2.06 8.61 -6.95
CA GLN A 59 -2.97 8.19 -8.02
C GLN A 59 -2.75 6.71 -8.38
N GLU A 60 -1.51 6.32 -8.63
CA GLU A 60 -1.17 4.95 -9.02
C GLU A 60 -1.52 3.94 -7.92
N ILE A 61 -1.31 4.27 -6.65
CA ILE A 61 -1.70 3.44 -5.50
C ILE A 61 -3.21 3.20 -5.52
N ARG A 62 -3.99 4.26 -5.72
CA ARG A 62 -5.45 4.17 -5.78
C ARG A 62 -5.90 3.27 -6.93
N GLU A 63 -5.36 3.47 -8.12
CA GLU A 63 -5.65 2.63 -9.30
C GLU A 63 -5.27 1.17 -9.06
N ASN A 64 -4.05 0.92 -8.54
CA ASN A 64 -3.54 -0.41 -8.28
C ASN A 64 -4.41 -1.15 -7.26
N LEU A 65 -4.74 -0.51 -6.13
CA LEU A 65 -5.58 -1.14 -5.10
C LEU A 65 -7.00 -1.42 -5.62
N GLN A 66 -7.58 -0.52 -6.40
CA GLN A 66 -8.90 -0.74 -7.00
C GLN A 66 -8.92 -1.91 -7.97
N LEU A 67 -7.86 -2.09 -8.78
CA LEU A 67 -7.81 -3.12 -9.82
C LEU A 67 -7.32 -4.48 -9.30
N TYR A 68 -6.34 -4.48 -8.40
CA TYR A 68 -5.59 -5.69 -8.03
C TYR A 68 -5.78 -6.14 -6.58
N GLU A 69 -6.40 -5.31 -5.73
CA GLU A 69 -6.78 -5.69 -4.36
C GLU A 69 -8.16 -5.13 -3.97
N PRO A 70 -9.24 -5.58 -4.63
CA PRO A 70 -10.58 -5.01 -4.42
C PRO A 70 -11.15 -5.28 -3.03
N ARG A 71 -10.53 -6.16 -2.23
CA ARG A 71 -10.92 -6.39 -0.82
C ARG A 71 -10.59 -5.19 0.06
N VAL A 72 -9.69 -4.33 -0.40
CA VAL A 72 -9.32 -3.06 0.24
C VAL A 72 -10.07 -1.93 -0.44
N GLU A 73 -10.62 -1.03 0.38
CA GLU A 73 -11.23 0.21 -0.06
C GLU A 73 -10.39 1.36 0.47
N VAL A 74 -9.77 2.11 -0.44
CA VAL A 74 -9.03 3.33 -0.10
C VAL A 74 -10.05 4.40 0.27
N THR A 75 -9.95 4.91 1.50
CA THR A 75 -10.79 6.02 1.97
C THR A 75 -10.10 7.35 1.68
N GLU A 76 -8.79 7.42 1.95
CA GLU A 76 -8.02 8.67 1.86
C GLU A 76 -6.54 8.38 1.61
N ILE A 77 -5.85 9.31 0.96
CA ILE A 77 -4.40 9.27 0.80
C ILE A 77 -3.88 10.65 1.14
N GLU A 78 -3.01 10.72 2.14
CA GLU A 78 -2.43 11.97 2.63
C GLU A 78 -0.90 11.95 2.48
N GLU A 79 -0.32 13.13 2.40
CA GLU A 79 1.11 13.33 2.54
C GLU A 79 1.42 13.49 4.03
N GLY A 80 2.26 12.60 4.55
CA GLY A 80 2.76 12.64 5.91
C GLY A 80 4.26 12.93 5.97
N ALA A 81 4.77 13.00 7.20
CA ALA A 81 6.19 12.98 7.47
C ALA A 81 6.54 11.77 8.34
N GLU A 82 7.57 11.01 7.98
CA GLU A 82 7.99 9.84 8.76
C GLU A 82 8.76 10.26 10.02
N GLY A 83 8.06 10.29 11.16
CA GLY A 83 8.63 10.54 12.48
C GLY A 83 9.45 11.85 12.55
N ASP A 84 10.54 11.81 13.31
CA ASP A 84 11.46 12.95 13.51
C ASP A 84 12.37 13.24 12.29
N SER A 85 12.32 12.37 11.27
CA SER A 85 13.19 12.49 10.09
C SER A 85 12.72 13.55 9.09
N GLY A 86 11.46 13.98 9.19
CA GLY A 86 10.85 14.96 8.30
C GLY A 86 10.76 14.51 6.84
N ARG A 87 10.99 13.23 6.55
CA ARG A 87 10.95 12.70 5.18
C ARG A 87 9.51 12.59 4.71
N PRO A 88 9.18 13.05 3.49
CA PRO A 88 7.83 12.95 2.97
C PRO A 88 7.47 11.49 2.77
N CYS A 89 6.29 11.10 3.27
CA CYS A 89 5.72 9.78 3.10
C CYS A 89 4.27 9.88 2.60
N LEU A 90 3.75 8.80 2.03
CA LEU A 90 2.34 8.69 1.71
C LEU A 90 1.65 7.83 2.76
N VAL A 91 0.60 8.35 3.37
CA VAL A 91 -0.26 7.61 4.28
C VAL A 91 -1.55 7.26 3.54
N VAL A 92 -1.76 5.98 3.32
CA VAL A 92 -2.94 5.44 2.64
C VAL A 92 -3.87 4.91 3.71
N HIS A 93 -4.95 5.64 3.95
CA HIS A 93 -6.05 5.20 4.80
C HIS A 93 -6.97 4.33 3.97
N CYS A 94 -7.24 3.14 4.48
CA CYS A 94 -8.10 2.19 3.82
C CYS A 94 -8.88 1.36 4.82
N ARG A 95 -9.86 0.63 4.32
CA ARG A 95 -10.62 -0.33 5.11
C ARG A 95 -10.76 -1.64 4.38
N LEU A 96 -10.83 -2.74 5.12
CA LEU A 96 -11.23 -4.02 4.56
C LEU A 96 -12.73 -4.00 4.28
N ARG A 97 -13.15 -4.36 3.06
CA ARG A 97 -14.57 -4.37 2.71
C ARG A 97 -15.39 -5.37 3.54
N ALA A 98 -14.78 -6.51 3.91
CA ALA A 98 -15.44 -7.58 4.63
C ALA A 98 -15.71 -7.23 6.11
N SER A 99 -14.69 -6.74 6.82
CA SER A 99 -14.79 -6.43 8.26
C SER A 99 -15.09 -4.95 8.55
N ARG A 100 -14.93 -4.06 7.56
CA ARG A 100 -14.89 -2.60 7.72
C ARG A 100 -13.81 -2.10 8.68
N GLU A 101 -12.83 -2.96 8.97
CA GLU A 101 -11.71 -2.63 9.83
C GLU A 101 -10.82 -1.59 9.15
N PRO A 102 -10.52 -0.46 9.84
CA PRO A 102 -9.66 0.57 9.30
C PRO A 102 -8.19 0.16 9.38
N LEU A 103 -7.42 0.55 8.36
CA LEU A 103 -6.01 0.22 8.18
C LEU A 103 -5.29 1.45 7.64
N SER A 104 -4.08 1.69 8.11
CA SER A 104 -3.21 2.73 7.57
C SER A 104 -1.91 2.12 7.07
N ILE A 105 -1.60 2.42 5.82
CA ILE A 105 -0.38 1.94 5.16
C ILE A 105 0.48 3.17 4.89
N THR A 106 1.67 3.20 5.50
CA THR A 106 2.66 4.24 5.23
C THR A 106 3.64 3.74 4.19
N LEU A 107 3.83 4.52 3.13
CA LEU A 107 4.78 4.27 2.06
C LEU A 107 5.84 5.36 2.06
N ASP A 108 7.10 4.96 2.21
CA ASP A 108 8.23 5.82 1.87
C ASP A 108 8.40 5.82 0.33
N PRO A 109 8.24 6.96 -0.36
CA PRO A 109 8.33 7.02 -1.81
C PRO A 109 9.74 6.73 -2.36
N GLN A 110 10.79 6.94 -1.56
CA GLN A 110 12.18 6.71 -1.97
C GLN A 110 12.58 5.25 -1.80
N SER A 111 12.37 4.69 -0.59
CA SER A 111 12.78 3.31 -0.30
C SER A 111 11.72 2.27 -0.68
N ARG A 112 10.48 2.72 -0.89
CA ARG A 112 9.28 1.86 -1.00
C ARG A 112 9.12 0.93 0.20
N ALA A 113 9.69 1.32 1.33
CA ALA A 113 9.40 0.68 2.59
C ALA A 113 7.93 0.90 2.90
N ILE A 114 7.27 -0.19 3.30
CA ILE A 114 5.85 -0.19 3.64
C ILE A 114 5.75 -0.57 5.10
N SER A 115 5.30 0.39 5.90
CA SER A 115 5.01 0.23 7.31
C SER A 115 3.51 0.22 7.52
N LEU A 116 3.06 -0.56 8.49
CA LEU A 116 1.65 -0.69 8.82
C LEU A 116 1.39 0.00 10.16
N GLY A 117 0.40 0.88 10.16
CA GLY A 117 -0.19 1.43 11.37
C GLY A 117 -1.64 0.97 11.47
N ALA A 118 -2.08 0.63 12.68
CA ALA A 118 -3.52 0.71 12.94
C ALA A 118 -3.93 2.17 12.74
N GLN A 119 -5.04 2.42 12.05
CA GLN A 119 -5.58 3.77 12.04
C GLN A 119 -6.03 4.05 13.47
N ALA A 120 -5.42 5.05 14.13
CA ALA A 120 -6.00 5.56 15.36
C ALA A 120 -7.36 6.13 14.95
N THR A 121 -8.44 5.50 15.39
CA THR A 121 -9.77 6.09 15.32
C THR A 121 -9.65 7.47 15.95
N PRO A 122 -10.02 8.56 15.27
CA PRO A 122 -10.22 9.82 15.98
C PRO A 122 -11.38 9.55 16.94
N GLU A 123 -11.04 9.29 18.21
CA GLU A 123 -12.00 9.33 19.30
C GLU A 123 -12.62 10.73 19.31
N ASP A 124 -13.94 10.74 19.44
CA ASP A 124 -14.85 11.87 19.29
C ASP A 124 -14.32 13.17 19.91
N ALA A 125 -14.39 14.25 19.13
CA ALA A 125 -14.27 15.63 19.60
C ALA A 125 -15.48 16.03 20.48
#